data_AF-A0AAD9S1L1-F1
#
_entry.id   AF-A0AAD9S1L1-F1
#
_cell.length_a   1.000
_cell.length_b   1.000
_cell.length_c   1.000
_cell.angle_alpha   90.00
_cell.angle_beta   90.00
_cell.angle_gamma   90.00
#
_symmetry.space_group_name_H-M   'P 1'
#
loop_
_entity.id
_entity.type
_entity.pdbx_description
1 polymer ?
#
loop_
_entity_poly.entity_id
_entity_poly.type
_entity_poly.pdbx_seq_one_letter_code
_entity_poly.pdbx_strand_id
1 'polypeptide(L)'
;MSYSPVDMAMAAFTGISMYIGVEVNMELLFIFARWSGLYFWSCTLCAWGVILQPLFILLADFNIWRDHTAAITLIYLTWGIMVVPQSWVLYSRLHLVVQSSRKLESLMIVLILTSAILTVPTIVIGILLSLIQQTSHPSLSKVYSVWSRLEMTVFFVQETSMNAFASFFNLQGSFKPLVYGIKLKAEFAILNRLVQSVQRERKGFGYGSDSLWFG
;
A
#
# COMPACT_ATOMS: atom_id res chain seq x y z
N MET A 1 17.68 12.06 -38.12
CA MET A 1 17.01 11.63 -36.88
C MET A 1 15.78 12.50 -36.71
N SER A 2 14.63 11.99 -37.13
CA SER A 2 13.35 12.66 -36.93
C SER A 2 12.81 12.16 -35.60
N TYR A 3 12.97 12.91 -34.52
CA TYR A 3 12.39 12.53 -33.23
C TYR A 3 10.87 12.52 -33.37
N SER A 4 10.25 11.38 -33.09
CA SER A 4 8.81 11.26 -33.18
C SER A 4 8.17 11.98 -31.98
N PRO A 5 6.92 12.48 -32.09
CA PRO A 5 6.19 13.04 -30.95
C PRO A 5 6.09 12.06 -29.76
N VAL A 6 6.14 10.76 -30.03
CA VAL A 6 6.11 9.70 -29.02
C VAL A 6 7.37 9.69 -28.17
N ASP A 7 8.55 9.83 -28.79
CA ASP A 7 9.84 9.83 -28.08
C ASP A 7 9.95 11.02 -27.12
N MET A 8 9.43 12.18 -27.53
CA MET A 8 9.37 13.38 -26.70
C MET A 8 8.42 13.18 -25.51
N ALA A 9 7.27 12.53 -25.72
CA ALA A 9 6.33 12.21 -24.64
C ALA A 9 6.92 11.20 -23.64
N MET A 10 7.61 10.15 -24.13
CA MET A 10 8.28 9.18 -23.28
C MET A 10 9.37 9.83 -22.41
N ALA A 11 10.16 10.74 -23.00
CA ALA A 11 11.17 11.51 -22.26
C ALA A 11 10.53 12.42 -21.19
N ALA A 12 9.41 13.08 -21.50
CA ALA A 12 8.69 13.92 -20.54
C ALA A 12 8.15 13.11 -19.36
N PHE A 13 7.50 11.97 -19.62
CA PHE A 13 7.01 11.08 -18.55
C PHE A 13 8.14 10.50 -17.71
N THR A 14 9.27 10.15 -18.35
CA THR A 14 10.49 9.70 -17.67
C THR A 14 11.01 10.78 -16.72
N GLY A 15 11.07 12.04 -17.17
CA GLY A 15 11.48 13.17 -16.33
C GLY A 15 10.57 13.38 -15.13
N ILE A 16 9.25 13.28 -15.31
CA ILE A 16 8.27 13.37 -14.21
C ILE A 16 8.49 12.23 -13.20
N SER A 17 8.67 10.99 -13.67
CA SER A 17 8.93 9.83 -12.81
C SER A 17 10.22 10.00 -11.99
N MET A 18 11.27 10.54 -12.61
CA MET A 18 12.53 10.81 -11.92
C MET A 18 12.37 11.91 -10.86
N TYR A 19 11.63 12.97 -11.16
CA TYR A 19 11.33 14.03 -10.21
C TYR A 19 10.60 13.47 -8.98
N ILE A 20 9.54 12.69 -9.19
CA ILE A 20 8.77 12.06 -8.10
C ILE A 20 9.67 11.14 -7.27
N GLY A 21 10.53 10.33 -7.92
CA GLY A 21 11.46 9.46 -7.21
C GLY A 21 12.45 10.23 -6.33
N VAL A 22 12.98 11.35 -6.82
CA VAL A 22 13.89 12.21 -6.05
C VAL A 22 13.17 12.91 -4.90
N GLU A 23 11.97 13.43 -5.14
CA GLU A 23 11.11 14.06 -4.12
C GLU A 23 10.86 13.10 -2.96
N VAL A 24 10.44 11.87 -3.25
CA VAL A 24 10.21 10.83 -2.23
C VAL A 24 11.48 10.50 -1.45
N ASN A 25 12.64 10.41 -2.10
CA ASN A 25 13.91 10.19 -1.39
C ASN A 25 14.26 11.36 -0.46
N MET A 26 14.06 12.60 -0.91
CA MET A 26 14.32 13.79 -0.11
C MET A 26 13.38 13.85 1.10
N GLU A 27 12.08 13.65 0.90
CA GLU A 27 11.10 13.58 1.99
C GLU A 27 11.45 12.49 3.00
N LEU A 28 11.85 11.31 2.53
CA LEU A 28 12.23 10.20 3.40
C LEU A 28 13.46 10.53 4.26
N LEU A 29 14.46 11.20 3.70
CA LEU A 29 15.66 11.64 4.40
C LEU A 29 15.37 12.75 5.43
N PHE A 30 14.43 13.65 5.14
CA PHE A 30 14.02 14.71 6.07
C PHE A 30 13.14 14.19 7.23
N ILE A 31 12.31 13.17 6.98
CA ILE A 31 11.40 12.61 8.00
C ILE A 31 12.13 11.68 8.97
N PHE A 32 13.11 10.89 8.50
CA PHE A 32 13.78 9.89 9.33
C PHE A 32 15.17 10.35 9.79
N ALA A 33 15.23 10.98 10.97
CA ALA A 33 16.51 11.22 11.68
C ALA A 33 17.21 9.92 12.18
N ARG A 34 16.58 8.74 12.02
CA ARG A 34 17.12 7.44 12.48
C ARG A 34 16.90 6.33 11.43
N TRP A 35 17.99 5.82 10.88
CA TRP A 35 18.10 5.01 9.65
C TRP A 35 17.85 3.50 9.83
N SER A 36 17.01 3.08 10.79
CA SER A 36 17.03 1.68 11.26
C SER A 36 15.75 0.87 11.00
N GLY A 37 14.71 1.47 10.41
CA GLY A 37 13.43 0.76 10.19
C GLY A 37 13.40 -0.04 8.88
N LEU A 38 12.86 -1.26 8.90
CA LEU A 38 12.49 -2.02 7.69
C LEU A 38 11.60 -1.20 6.73
N TYR A 39 10.80 -0.28 7.26
CA TYR A 39 10.03 0.71 6.51
C TYR A 39 10.93 1.59 5.63
N PHE A 40 12.02 2.11 6.21
CA PHE A 40 12.96 2.98 5.52
C PHE A 40 13.63 2.25 4.35
N TRP A 41 14.12 1.03 4.59
CA TRP A 41 14.75 0.22 3.54
C TRP A 41 13.77 -0.16 2.42
N SER A 42 12.52 -0.47 2.74
CA SER A 42 11.50 -0.79 1.73
C SER A 42 11.13 0.43 0.88
N CYS A 43 10.91 1.59 1.51
CA CYS A 43 10.63 2.84 0.80
C CYS A 43 11.81 3.28 -0.07
N THR A 44 13.03 3.17 0.45
CA THR A 44 14.25 3.53 -0.28
C THR A 44 14.41 2.64 -1.51
N LEU A 45 14.33 1.32 -1.35
CA LEU A 45 14.45 0.38 -2.48
C LEU A 45 13.35 0.61 -3.54
N CYS A 46 12.12 0.89 -3.12
CA CYS A 46 11.03 1.23 -4.02
C CYS A 46 11.32 2.51 -4.81
N ALA A 47 11.74 3.58 -4.12
CA ALA A 47 12.05 4.86 -4.75
C ALA A 47 13.22 4.75 -5.74
N TRP A 48 14.24 3.94 -5.41
CA TRP A 48 15.33 3.63 -6.34
C TRP A 48 14.86 2.82 -7.55
N GLY A 49 13.96 1.84 -7.37
CA GLY A 49 13.35 1.10 -8.48
C GLY A 49 12.59 2.01 -9.47
N VAL A 50 11.80 2.95 -8.94
CA VAL A 50 11.04 3.94 -9.73
C VAL A 50 11.95 4.87 -10.54
N ILE A 51 13.12 5.22 -10.01
CA ILE A 51 14.10 6.07 -10.73
C ILE A 51 14.86 5.24 -11.78
N LEU A 52 15.36 4.07 -11.39
CA LEU A 52 16.25 3.26 -12.23
C LEU A 52 15.53 2.64 -13.43
N GLN A 53 14.25 2.29 -13.30
CA GLN A 53 13.55 1.61 -14.39
C GLN A 53 13.42 2.44 -15.67
N PRO A 54 12.84 3.65 -15.65
CA PRO A 54 12.75 4.48 -16.85
C PRO A 54 14.14 4.95 -17.32
N LEU A 55 15.13 5.05 -16.42
CA LEU A 55 16.52 5.30 -16.78
C LEU A 55 17.09 4.18 -17.66
N PHE A 56 16.92 2.92 -17.28
CA PHE A 56 17.42 1.80 -18.09
C PHE A 56 16.66 1.62 -19.41
N ILE A 57 15.36 1.91 -19.45
CA ILE A 57 14.57 1.93 -20.69
C ILE A 57 15.14 2.99 -21.64
N LEU A 58 15.41 4.18 -21.14
CA LEU A 58 15.98 5.28 -21.92
C LEU A 58 17.41 4.93 -22.41
N LEU A 59 18.26 4.36 -21.55
CA LEU A 59 19.61 3.90 -21.94
C LEU A 59 19.57 2.80 -23.02
N ALA A 60 18.59 1.90 -22.97
CA ALA A 60 18.39 0.88 -23.98
C ALA A 60 17.96 1.48 -25.32
N ASP A 61 17.09 2.50 -25.30
CA ASP A 61 16.56 3.17 -26.48
C ASP A 61 17.62 3.98 -27.23
N PHE A 62 18.53 4.64 -26.50
CA PHE A 62 19.70 5.32 -27.08
C PHE A 62 20.78 4.37 -27.62
N ASN A 63 20.56 3.05 -27.55
CA ASN A 63 21.47 2.01 -28.03
C ASN A 63 22.90 2.15 -27.45
N ILE A 64 23.00 2.71 -26.25
CA ILE A 64 24.29 3.03 -25.60
C ILE A 64 24.98 1.74 -25.10
N TRP A 65 24.20 0.68 -24.89
CA TRP A 65 24.68 -0.66 -24.55
C TRP A 65 24.76 -1.54 -25.82
N ARG A 66 25.97 -2.01 -26.15
CA ARG A 66 26.24 -2.91 -27.29
C ARG A 66 25.60 -4.30 -27.14
N ASP A 67 25.21 -4.69 -25.92
CA ASP A 67 24.56 -5.97 -25.65
C ASP A 67 23.08 -5.75 -25.31
N HIS A 68 22.20 -6.12 -26.26
CA HIS A 68 20.74 -6.00 -26.14
C HIS A 68 20.19 -6.86 -24.99
N THR A 69 20.81 -8.00 -24.71
CA THR A 69 20.38 -8.93 -23.66
C THR A 69 20.65 -8.36 -22.27
N ALA A 70 21.79 -7.71 -22.11
CA ALA A 70 22.17 -7.06 -20.85
C ALA A 70 21.25 -5.87 -20.53
N ALA A 71 20.84 -5.10 -21.54
CA ALA A 71 19.88 -4.00 -21.36
C ALA A 71 18.50 -4.51 -20.92
N ILE A 72 17.97 -5.53 -21.60
CA ILE A 72 16.65 -6.10 -21.28
C ILE A 72 16.63 -6.74 -19.88
N THR A 73 17.68 -7.49 -19.52
CA THR A 73 17.76 -8.11 -18.18
C THR A 73 17.79 -7.07 -17.06
N LEU A 74 18.49 -5.94 -17.23
CA LEU A 74 18.50 -4.85 -16.25
C LEU A 74 17.14 -4.17 -16.10
N ILE A 75 16.39 -4.00 -17.19
CA ILE A 75 15.03 -3.43 -17.16
C ILE A 75 14.11 -4.34 -16.32
N TYR A 76 14.11 -5.66 -16.57
CA TYR A 76 13.29 -6.60 -15.80
C TYR A 76 13.76 -6.78 -14.35
N LEU A 77 15.07 -6.72 -14.11
CA LEU A 77 15.63 -6.75 -12.76
C LEU A 77 15.15 -5.55 -11.93
N THR A 78 15.23 -4.37 -12.52
CA THR A 78 14.81 -3.12 -11.87
C THR A 78 13.31 -3.09 -11.64
N TRP A 79 12.53 -3.67 -12.55
CA TRP A 79 11.10 -3.90 -12.38
C TRP A 79 10.79 -4.80 -11.18
N GLY A 80 11.52 -5.90 -11.01
CA GLY A 80 11.37 -6.74 -9.82
C GLY A 80 11.68 -5.98 -8.53
N ILE A 81 12.72 -5.14 -8.55
CA ILE A 81 13.10 -4.26 -7.42
C ILE A 81 12.05 -3.17 -7.16
N MET A 82 11.27 -2.76 -8.17
CA MET A 82 10.18 -1.81 -7.97
C MET A 82 8.96 -2.48 -7.31
N VAL A 83 8.56 -3.66 -7.79
CA VAL A 83 7.31 -4.32 -7.40
C VAL A 83 7.38 -4.99 -6.01
N VAL A 84 8.51 -5.61 -5.65
CA VAL A 84 8.62 -6.35 -4.38
C VAL A 84 8.55 -5.43 -3.15
N PRO A 85 9.32 -4.33 -3.08
CA PRO A 85 9.28 -3.42 -1.94
C PRO A 85 7.98 -2.60 -1.86
N GLN A 86 7.28 -2.38 -2.98
CA GLN A 86 5.98 -1.69 -3.00
C GLN A 86 4.96 -2.39 -2.08
N SER A 87 4.92 -3.73 -2.12
CA SER A 87 4.08 -4.52 -1.21
C SER A 87 4.54 -4.42 0.26
N TRP A 88 5.85 -4.28 0.51
CA TRP A 88 6.41 -4.15 1.87
C TRP A 88 6.10 -2.80 2.52
N VAL A 89 6.09 -1.71 1.74
CA VAL A 89 5.68 -0.39 2.23
C VAL A 89 4.24 -0.44 2.73
N LEU A 90 3.34 -1.11 1.99
CA LEU A 90 1.95 -1.28 2.39
C LEU A 90 1.81 -2.13 3.67
N TYR A 91 2.57 -3.23 3.78
CA TYR A 91 2.65 -4.04 5.00
C TYR A 91 3.11 -3.21 6.21
N SER A 92 4.18 -2.43 6.04
CA SER A 92 4.73 -1.62 7.13
C SER A 92 3.74 -0.55 7.62
N ARG A 93 2.90 0.00 6.74
CA ARG A 93 1.83 0.92 7.13
C ARG A 93 0.71 0.19 7.88
N LEU A 94 0.34 -1.02 7.43
CA LEU A 94 -0.71 -1.80 8.06
C LEU A 94 -0.31 -2.35 9.43
N HIS A 95 0.96 -2.73 9.62
CA HIS A 95 1.52 -3.17 10.90
C HIS A 95 1.48 -2.08 11.98
N LEU A 96 1.67 -0.82 11.59
CA LEU A 96 1.59 0.31 12.52
C LEU A 96 0.15 0.62 12.95
N VAL A 97 -0.83 0.27 12.12
CA VAL A 97 -2.25 0.60 12.34
C VAL A 97 -3.01 -0.54 13.03
N VAL A 98 -2.57 -1.78 12.84
CA VAL A 98 -3.25 -2.98 13.34
C VAL A 98 -2.43 -3.67 14.41
N GLN A 99 -2.87 -3.58 15.67
CA GLN A 99 -2.25 -4.29 16.81
C GLN A 99 -2.45 -5.82 16.80
N SER A 100 -3.24 -6.37 15.87
CA SER A 100 -3.57 -7.81 15.79
C SER A 100 -2.62 -8.55 14.80
N SER A 101 -1.45 -8.97 15.28
CA SER A 101 -0.30 -9.40 14.45
C SER A 101 -0.49 -10.63 13.56
N ARG A 102 -1.28 -11.64 13.96
CA ARG A 102 -1.27 -12.95 13.27
C ARG A 102 -1.90 -12.97 11.88
N LYS A 103 -2.98 -12.21 11.65
CA LYS A 103 -3.63 -12.15 10.32
C LYS A 103 -2.81 -11.34 9.32
N LEU A 104 -1.98 -10.43 9.82
CA LEU A 104 -1.18 -9.52 9.00
C LEU A 104 0.07 -10.20 8.43
N GLU A 105 0.72 -11.06 9.22
CA GLU A 105 1.87 -11.85 8.78
C GLU A 105 1.48 -12.83 7.66
N SER A 106 0.33 -13.50 7.77
CA SER A 106 -0.16 -14.40 6.72
C SER A 106 -0.44 -13.66 5.40
N LEU A 107 -0.99 -12.44 5.46
CA LEU A 107 -1.23 -11.63 4.27
C LEU A 107 0.09 -11.28 3.57
N MET A 108 1.12 -10.89 4.32
CA MET A 108 2.44 -10.57 3.76
C MET A 108 3.04 -11.75 2.99
N ILE A 109 3.00 -12.95 3.56
CA ILE A 109 3.54 -14.14 2.92
C ILE A 109 2.78 -14.47 1.63
N VAL A 110 1.45 -14.41 1.66
CA VAL A 110 0.62 -14.64 0.47
C VAL A 110 0.95 -13.63 -0.63
N LEU A 111 1.14 -12.36 -0.29
CA LEU A 111 1.46 -11.32 -1.27
C LEU A 111 2.83 -11.49 -1.90
N ILE A 112 3.86 -11.77 -1.09
CA ILE A 112 5.22 -12.01 -1.58
C ILE A 112 5.25 -13.26 -2.46
N LEU A 113 4.54 -14.32 -2.06
CA LEU A 113 4.45 -15.55 -2.85
C LEU A 113 3.71 -15.30 -4.16
N THR A 114 2.55 -14.63 -4.14
CA THR A 114 1.79 -14.30 -5.35
C THR A 114 2.60 -13.39 -6.28
N SER A 115 3.29 -12.37 -5.76
CA SER A 115 4.15 -11.51 -6.58
C SER A 115 5.31 -12.32 -7.16
N ALA A 116 6.03 -13.11 -6.36
CA ALA A 116 7.18 -13.88 -6.83
C ALA A 116 6.78 -14.92 -7.91
N ILE A 117 5.64 -15.59 -7.72
CA ILE A 117 5.11 -16.57 -8.68
C ILE A 117 4.77 -15.91 -10.02
N LEU A 118 4.35 -14.64 -10.02
CA LEU A 118 4.05 -13.89 -11.24
C LEU A 118 5.31 -13.27 -11.88
N THR A 119 6.23 -12.75 -11.07
CA THR A 119 7.49 -12.14 -11.54
C THR A 119 8.41 -13.15 -12.22
N VAL A 120 8.46 -14.40 -11.74
CA VAL A 120 9.36 -15.43 -12.30
C VAL A 120 9.06 -15.76 -13.77
N PRO A 121 7.81 -16.11 -14.16
CA PRO A 121 7.46 -16.28 -15.57
C PRO A 121 7.76 -15.04 -16.41
N THR A 122 7.55 -13.84 -15.87
CA THR A 122 7.80 -12.58 -16.58
C THR A 122 9.29 -12.39 -16.89
N ILE A 123 10.18 -12.67 -15.92
CA ILE A 123 11.63 -12.63 -16.13
C ILE A 123 12.05 -13.70 -17.15
N VAL A 124 11.54 -14.92 -17.02
CA VAL A 124 11.86 -16.04 -17.93
C VAL A 124 11.41 -15.71 -19.35
N ILE A 125 10.17 -15.26 -19.55
CA ILE A 125 9.65 -14.90 -20.88
C ILE A 125 10.41 -13.69 -21.45
N GLY A 126 10.76 -12.70 -20.62
CA GLY A 126 11.55 -11.54 -21.03
C GLY A 126 12.93 -11.92 -21.57
N ILE A 127 13.63 -12.81 -20.87
CA ILE A 127 14.94 -13.33 -21.31
C ILE A 127 14.78 -14.22 -22.56
N LEU A 128 13.79 -15.12 -22.58
CA LEU A 128 13.53 -15.98 -23.73
C LEU A 128 13.23 -15.15 -24.99
N LEU A 129 12.43 -14.09 -24.89
CA LEU A 129 12.19 -13.18 -26.01
C LEU A 129 13.46 -12.49 -26.49
N SER A 130 14.33 -12.04 -25.57
CA SER A 130 15.62 -11.44 -25.93
C SER A 130 16.52 -12.41 -26.69
N LEU A 131 16.48 -13.71 -26.35
CA LEU A 131 17.26 -14.75 -27.04
C LEU A 131 16.62 -15.16 -28.39
N ILE A 132 15.29 -15.20 -28.44
CA ILE A 132 14.50 -15.65 -29.61
C ILE A 132 14.27 -14.51 -30.62
N GLN A 133 14.61 -13.26 -30.32
CA GLN A 133 14.59 -12.15 -31.28
C GLN A 133 15.43 -12.44 -32.55
N GLN A 134 16.30 -13.45 -32.51
CA GLN A 134 17.03 -14.01 -33.65
C GLN A 134 16.23 -14.99 -34.53
N THR A 135 15.08 -15.50 -34.09
CA THR A 135 14.29 -16.57 -34.74
C THR A 135 12.79 -16.24 -34.79
N SER A 136 12.35 -15.84 -35.97
CA SER A 136 11.04 -15.30 -36.36
C SER A 136 9.79 -16.16 -36.03
N HIS A 137 9.42 -16.32 -34.75
CA HIS A 137 8.14 -16.93 -34.35
C HIS A 137 7.13 -15.89 -33.82
N PRO A 138 6.15 -15.46 -34.64
CA PRO A 138 5.19 -14.39 -34.30
C PRO A 138 4.13 -14.78 -33.24
N SER A 139 4.12 -16.01 -32.75
CA SER A 139 3.19 -16.48 -31.73
C SER A 139 3.62 -16.10 -30.31
N LEU A 140 4.92 -16.06 -30.01
CA LEU A 140 5.44 -15.79 -28.67
C LEU A 140 5.22 -14.34 -28.23
N SER A 141 5.32 -13.38 -29.16
CA SER A 141 5.05 -11.97 -28.88
C SER A 141 3.58 -11.70 -28.51
N LYS A 142 2.65 -12.44 -29.13
CA LYS A 142 1.22 -12.38 -28.77
C LYS A 142 0.99 -12.95 -27.38
N VAL A 143 1.62 -14.07 -27.04
CA VAL A 143 1.52 -14.69 -25.71
C VAL A 143 2.06 -13.74 -24.64
N TYR A 144 3.23 -13.11 -24.87
CA TYR A 144 3.80 -12.12 -23.96
C TYR A 144 2.90 -10.91 -23.76
N SER A 145 2.31 -10.39 -24.85
CA SER A 145 1.42 -9.23 -24.78
C SER A 145 0.13 -9.51 -23.98
N VAL A 146 -0.34 -10.76 -23.96
CA VAL A 146 -1.47 -11.17 -23.12
C VAL A 146 -1.02 -11.41 -21.69
N TRP A 147 0.12 -12.08 -21.50
CA TRP A 147 0.70 -12.35 -20.18
C TRP A 147 0.94 -11.07 -19.38
N SER A 148 1.61 -10.08 -19.98
CA SER A 148 1.93 -8.82 -19.29
C SER A 148 0.69 -8.03 -18.89
N ARG A 149 -0.38 -8.09 -19.69
CA ARG A 149 -1.68 -7.46 -19.35
C ARG A 149 -2.36 -8.15 -18.18
N LEU A 150 -2.34 -9.48 -18.15
CA LEU A 150 -2.89 -10.27 -17.04
C LEU A 150 -2.12 -9.97 -15.75
N GLU A 151 -0.80 -10.00 -15.82
CA GLU A 151 0.10 -9.67 -14.70
C GLU A 151 -0.21 -8.30 -14.09
N MET A 152 -0.24 -7.24 -14.91
CA MET A 152 -0.55 -5.88 -14.43
C MET A 152 -1.95 -5.79 -13.82
N THR A 153 -2.93 -6.50 -14.40
CA THR A 153 -4.31 -6.55 -13.87
C THR A 153 -4.33 -7.23 -12.50
N VAL A 154 -3.60 -8.34 -12.33
CA VAL A 154 -3.52 -9.05 -11.05
C VAL A 154 -2.85 -8.20 -9.99
N PHE A 155 -1.74 -7.53 -10.30
CA PHE A 155 -1.08 -6.61 -9.37
C PHE A 155 -2.00 -5.47 -8.96
N PHE A 156 -2.72 -4.87 -9.90
CA PHE A 156 -3.67 -3.80 -9.62
C PHE A 156 -4.81 -4.25 -8.70
N VAL A 157 -5.40 -5.42 -8.97
CA VAL A 157 -6.46 -6.01 -8.15
C VAL A 157 -5.94 -6.37 -6.76
N GLN A 158 -4.73 -6.95 -6.68
CA GLN A 158 -4.06 -7.27 -5.42
C GLN A 158 -3.88 -6.03 -4.55
N GLU A 159 -3.29 -4.96 -5.07
CA GLU A 159 -3.06 -3.72 -4.31
C GLU A 159 -4.35 -3.04 -3.88
N THR A 160 -5.34 -2.99 -4.77
CA THR A 160 -6.66 -2.41 -4.46
C THR A 160 -7.37 -3.21 -3.37
N SER A 161 -7.37 -4.53 -3.47
CA SER A 161 -8.01 -5.42 -2.49
C SER A 161 -7.36 -5.31 -1.11
N MET A 162 -6.03 -5.17 -1.06
CA MET A 162 -5.31 -4.94 0.19
C MET A 162 -5.64 -3.59 0.83
N ASN A 163 -5.65 -2.52 0.05
CA ASN A 163 -5.97 -1.18 0.55
C ASN A 163 -7.42 -1.11 1.06
N ALA A 164 -8.34 -1.80 0.38
CA ALA A 164 -9.72 -1.94 0.83
C ALA A 164 -9.81 -2.72 2.16
N PHE A 165 -9.09 -3.83 2.28
CA PHE A 165 -9.04 -4.61 3.52
C PHE A 165 -8.50 -3.79 4.71
N ALA A 166 -7.42 -3.03 4.49
CA ALA A 166 -6.85 -2.12 5.47
C ALA A 166 -7.85 -1.04 5.92
N SER A 167 -8.56 -0.42 4.97
CA SER A 167 -9.56 0.61 5.25
C SER A 167 -10.75 0.06 6.05
N PHE A 168 -11.23 -1.11 5.67
CA PHE A 168 -12.34 -1.78 6.36
C PHE A 168 -11.96 -2.17 7.80
N PHE A 169 -10.74 -2.65 8.02
CA PHE A 169 -10.26 -2.97 9.37
C PHE A 169 -10.18 -1.72 10.27
N ASN A 170 -9.72 -0.60 9.74
CA ASN A 170 -9.70 0.69 10.44
C ASN A 170 -11.10 1.16 10.87
N LEU A 171 -12.08 1.01 9.98
CA LEU A 171 -13.48 1.33 10.26
C LEU A 171 -14.05 0.45 11.37
N GLN A 172 -13.77 -0.86 11.36
CA GLN A 172 -14.19 -1.76 12.44
C GLN A 172 -13.55 -1.42 13.80
N GLY A 173 -12.25 -1.06 13.78
CA GLY A 173 -11.52 -0.63 14.97
C GLY A 173 -12.10 0.64 15.58
N SER A 174 -12.57 1.57 14.75
CA SER A 174 -13.16 2.85 15.17
C SER A 174 -14.62 2.71 15.63
N PHE A 175 -15.38 1.80 15.02
CA PHE A 175 -16.82 1.64 15.31
C PHE A 175 -17.09 1.00 16.67
N LYS A 176 -16.26 0.03 17.09
CA LYS A 176 -16.39 -0.63 18.40
C LYS A 176 -16.35 0.37 19.58
N PRO A 177 -15.31 1.20 19.77
CA PRO A 177 -15.27 2.16 20.86
C PRO A 177 -16.38 3.22 20.77
N LEU A 178 -16.88 3.54 19.58
CA LEU A 178 -18.03 4.43 19.39
C LEU A 178 -19.30 3.80 19.97
N VAL A 179 -19.58 2.53 19.64
CA VAL A 179 -20.71 1.78 20.20
C VAL A 179 -20.58 1.59 21.70
N TYR A 180 -19.39 1.23 22.20
CA TYR A 180 -19.14 1.11 23.64
C TYR A 180 -19.29 2.46 24.36
N GLY A 181 -18.83 3.56 23.76
CA GLY A 181 -18.99 4.91 24.29
C GLY A 181 -20.46 5.35 24.36
N ILE A 182 -21.27 5.03 23.34
CA ILE A 182 -22.72 5.28 23.36
C ILE A 182 -23.39 4.48 24.47
N LYS A 183 -23.05 3.18 24.59
CA LYS A 183 -23.59 2.30 25.64
C LYS A 183 -23.26 2.84 27.03
N LEU A 184 -22.01 3.25 27.26
CA LEU A 184 -21.55 3.80 28.54
C LEU A 184 -22.27 5.12 28.87
N LYS A 185 -22.48 6.01 27.88
CA LYS A 185 -23.26 7.23 28.06
C LYS A 185 -24.72 6.95 28.42
N ALA A 186 -25.32 5.92 27.81
CA ALA A 186 -26.69 5.51 28.12
C ALA A 186 -26.81 4.96 29.56
N GLU A 187 -25.89 4.10 29.98
CA GLU A 187 -25.84 3.56 31.35
C GLU A 187 -25.67 4.69 32.39
N PHE A 188 -24.78 5.66 32.13
CA PHE A 188 -24.58 6.82 33.02
C PHE A 188 -25.82 7.73 33.10
N ALA A 189 -26.51 7.95 31.99
CA ALA A 189 -27.74 8.75 31.96
C ALA A 189 -28.87 8.09 32.76
N ILE A 190 -29.03 6.77 32.66
CA ILE A 190 -30.00 6.00 33.43
C ILE A 190 -29.68 6.08 34.93
N LEU A 191 -28.40 5.88 35.29
CA LEU A 191 -27.97 5.95 36.69
C LEU A 191 -28.23 7.33 37.31
N ASN A 192 -27.92 8.41 36.59
CA ASN A 192 -28.19 9.77 37.07
C ASN A 192 -29.68 10.04 37.25
N ARG A 193 -30.54 9.53 36.36
CA ARG A 193 -31.99 9.66 36.53
C ARG A 193 -32.50 8.88 37.76
N LEU A 194 -31.96 7.70 38.02
CA LEU A 194 -32.31 6.90 39.20
C LEU A 194 -31.88 7.59 40.50
N VAL A 195 -30.66 8.12 40.56
CA VAL A 195 -30.16 8.86 41.74
C VAL A 195 -31.03 10.08 42.04
N GLN A 196 -31.44 10.83 41.00
CA GLN A 196 -32.34 11.98 41.18
C GLN A 196 -33.71 11.54 41.72
N SER A 197 -34.28 10.43 41.23
CA SER A 197 -35.55 9.90 41.74
C SER A 197 -35.46 9.52 43.22
N VAL A 198 -34.40 8.81 43.62
CA VAL A 198 -34.18 8.42 45.03
C VAL A 198 -33.97 9.64 45.94
N GLN A 199 -33.16 10.61 45.50
CA GLN A 199 -32.95 11.85 46.28
C GLN A 199 -34.24 12.67 46.41
N ARG A 200 -35.09 12.68 45.38
CA ARG A 200 -36.37 13.40 45.37
C ARG A 200 -37.36 12.77 46.34
N GLU A 201 -37.44 11.44 46.41
CA GLU A 201 -38.24 10.74 47.42
C GLU A 201 -37.74 11.02 48.85
N ARG A 202 -36.43 10.97 49.09
CA ARG A 202 -35.85 11.27 50.40
C ARG A 202 -36.18 12.68 50.89
N LYS A 203 -36.15 13.68 49.99
CA LYS A 203 -36.52 15.06 50.33
C LYS A 203 -38.03 15.23 50.54
N GLY A 204 -38.87 14.49 49.81
CA GLY A 204 -40.32 14.50 50.00
C GLY A 204 -40.76 13.92 51.35
N PHE A 205 -40.10 12.86 51.83
CA PHE A 205 -40.40 12.24 53.12
C PHE A 205 -40.03 13.13 54.32
N GLY A 206 -38.97 13.95 54.19
CA GLY A 206 -38.57 14.90 55.24
C GLY A 206 -39.54 16.06 55.44
N TYR A 207 -40.24 16.52 54.39
CA TYR A 207 -41.17 17.65 54.49
C TYR A 207 -42.56 17.27 55.01
N GLY A 208 -42.97 16.01 54.83
CA GLY A 208 -44.28 15.53 55.31
C GLY A 208 -44.36 15.34 56.82
N SER A 209 -43.22 15.22 57.51
CA SER A 209 -43.20 14.99 58.96
C SER A 209 -43.25 16.28 59.78
N ASP A 210 -42.92 17.45 59.21
CA ASP A 210 -42.90 18.72 59.94
C ASP A 210 -44.22 19.50 59.83
N SER A 211 -45.00 19.28 58.76
CA SER A 211 -46.32 19.93 58.59
C SER A 211 -47.45 19.27 59.37
N LEU A 212 -47.23 18.07 59.94
CA LEU A 212 -48.22 17.33 60.74
C LEU A 212 -48.21 17.68 62.23
N TRP A 213 -47.28 18.52 62.70
CA TRP A 213 -47.17 18.95 64.09
C TRP A 213 -47.71 20.37 64.39
N PHE A 214 -48.12 21.14 63.37
CA PHE A 214 -48.57 22.53 63.52
C PHE A 214 -50.03 22.79 63.09
N GLY A 215 -50.86 21.74 63.00
CA GLY A 215 -52.29 21.83 62.70
C GLY A 215 -53.15 21.53 63.93
#